data_AF-A0A2W6DW33-F1
#
_entry.id   AF-A0A2W6DW33-F1
#
_cell.length_a   1.000
_cell.length_b   1.000
_cell.length_c   1.000
_cell.angle_alpha   90.00
_cell.angle_beta   90.00
_cell.angle_gamma   90.00
#
_symmetry.space_group_name_H-M   'P 1'
#
loop_
_entity.id
_entity.type
_entity.pdbx_description
1 polymer ?
#
loop_
_entity_poly.entity_id
_entity_poly.type
_entity_poly.pdbx_seq_one_letter_code
_entity_poly.pdbx_strand_id
1 'polypeptide(L)'
;MSMERLQILLRPDQAARLRDEAQVQGVPVTELVREAIDQAFPHPRALQRQASWARFNALPVVVAGPEPEALEALLDDRVDKRLPRG
;
A
#
# COMPACT_ATOMS: atom_id res chain seq x y z
N MET A 1 -18.64 0.21 3.54
CA MET A 1 -18.19 0.27 4.95
C MET A 1 -19.14 1.17 5.70
N SER A 2 -19.65 0.73 6.86
CA SER A 2 -20.46 1.59 7.73
C SER A 2 -19.57 2.60 8.43
N MET A 3 -20.06 3.83 8.60
CA MET A 3 -19.39 4.85 9.40
C MET A 3 -20.10 4.96 10.74
N GLU A 4 -19.34 5.01 11.83
CA GLU A 4 -19.87 5.19 13.18
C GLU A 4 -19.36 6.52 13.77
N ARG A 5 -20.21 7.17 14.57
CA ARG A 5 -19.87 8.44 15.23
C ARG A 5 -19.35 8.16 16.63
N LEU A 6 -18.08 8.47 16.85
CA LEU A 6 -17.45 8.44 18.17
C LEU A 6 -17.49 9.85 18.81
N GLN A 7 -17.93 9.95 20.06
CA GLN A 7 -17.78 11.16 20.88
C GLN A 7 -16.73 10.91 21.96
N ILE A 8 -15.70 11.76 22.01
CA ILE A 8 -14.62 11.68 23.00
C ILE A 8 -14.46 13.02 23.71
N LEU A 9 -14.18 12.96 25.01
CA LEU A 9 -13.77 14.12 25.78
C LEU A 9 -12.25 14.23 25.75
N LEU A 10 -11.75 15.39 25.34
CA LEU A 10 -10.32 15.69 25.30
C LEU A 10 -10.00 16.75 26.33
N ARG A 11 -8.80 16.68 26.90
CA ARG A 11 -8.29 17.80 27.68
C ARG A 11 -8.03 19.00 26.75
N PRO A 12 -8.14 20.25 27.25
CA PRO A 12 -7.96 21.45 26.42
C PRO A 12 -6.61 21.49 25.68
N ASP A 13 -5.52 21.04 26.32
CA ASP A 13 -4.18 20.94 25.74
C ASP A 13 -4.11 19.95 24.58
N GLN A 14 -4.78 18.79 24.72
CA GLN A 14 -4.84 17.78 23.67
C GLN A 14 -5.62 18.28 22.45
N ALA A 15 -6.75 18.96 22.71
CA ALA A 15 -7.58 19.52 21.66
C ALA A 15 -6.87 20.68 20.91
N ALA A 16 -6.09 21.51 21.61
CA ALA A 16 -5.27 22.54 20.98
C ALA A 16 -4.21 21.93 20.06
N ARG A 17 -3.41 21.00 20.59
CA ARG A 17 -2.37 20.31 19.82
C ARG A 17 -2.90 19.62 18.56
N LEU A 18 -4.04 18.94 18.64
CA LEU A 18 -4.67 18.29 17.48
C LEU A 18 -5.11 19.30 16.42
N ARG A 19 -5.63 20.47 16.81
CA ARG A 19 -6.03 21.51 15.86
C ARG A 19 -4.83 22.15 15.20
N ASP A 20 -3.78 22.44 15.96
CA ASP A 20 -2.55 23.03 15.45
C ASP A 20 -1.90 22.10 14.41
N GLU A 21 -1.79 20.81 14.74
CA GLU A 21 -1.23 19.81 13.83
C GLU A 21 -2.08 19.66 12.56
N ALA A 22 -3.41 19.61 12.71
CA ALA A 22 -4.33 19.54 11.59
C ALA A 22 -4.19 20.75 10.66
N GLN A 23 -4.00 21.94 11.23
CA GLN A 23 -3.78 23.17 10.47
C GLN A 23 -2.44 23.15 9.74
N VAL A 24 -1.36 22.71 10.39
CA VAL A 24 -0.02 22.59 9.77
C VAL A 24 -0.06 21.63 8.58
N GLN A 25 -0.77 20.52 8.71
CA GLN A 25 -0.89 19.50 7.66
C GLN A 25 -1.98 19.80 6.62
N GLY A 26 -2.85 20.79 6.86
CA GLY A 26 -3.95 21.14 5.97
C GLY A 26 -5.06 20.08 5.90
N VAL A 27 -5.21 19.26 6.94
CA VAL A 27 -6.18 18.15 7.01
C VAL A 27 -7.20 18.40 8.13
N PRO A 28 -8.39 17.78 8.09
CA PRO A 28 -9.32 17.87 9.20
C PRO A 28 -8.82 17.06 10.42
N VAL A 29 -9.11 17.55 11.63
CA VAL A 29 -8.76 16.85 12.90
C VAL A 29 -9.23 15.38 12.91
N THR A 30 -10.37 15.08 12.29
CA THR A 30 -10.90 13.72 12.19
C THR A 30 -9.97 12.75 11.46
N GLU A 31 -9.16 13.24 10.52
CA GLU A 31 -8.21 12.45 9.77
C GLU A 31 -7.03 12.04 10.65
N LEU A 32 -6.44 12.99 11.37
CA LEU A 32 -5.40 12.71 12.38
C LEU A 32 -5.88 11.74 13.46
N VAL A 33 -7.12 11.88 13.93
CA VAL A 33 -7.68 10.96 14.93
C VAL A 33 -7.82 9.55 14.36
N ARG A 34 -8.24 9.39 13.10
CA ARG A 34 -8.32 8.07 12.46
C ARG A 34 -6.94 7.46 12.28
N GLU A 35 -5.96 8.24 11.82
CA GLU A 35 -4.58 7.78 11.68
C GLU A 35 -4.00 7.32 13.03
N ALA A 36 -4.20 8.11 14.08
CA ALA A 36 -3.76 7.75 15.43
C ALA A 36 -4.43 6.46 15.94
N ILE A 37 -5.72 6.26 15.62
CA ILE A 37 -6.44 5.02 15.94
C ILE A 37 -5.83 3.84 15.17
N ASP A 38 -5.61 3.98 13.87
CA ASP A 38 -5.05 2.91 13.03
C ASP A 38 -3.61 2.56 13.46
N GLN A 39 -2.83 3.54 13.90
CA GLN A 39 -1.48 3.34 14.42
C GLN A 39 -1.46 2.67 15.80
N ALA A 40 -2.38 3.06 16.70
CA ALA A 40 -2.46 2.49 18.05
C ALA A 40 -3.15 1.12 18.08
N PHE A 41 -4.11 0.88 17.19
CA PHE A 41 -4.92 -0.33 17.09
C PHE A 41 -4.86 -0.90 15.67
N PRO A 42 -3.66 -1.29 15.20
CA PRO A 42 -3.51 -1.80 13.85
C PRO A 42 -4.34 -3.06 13.68
N HIS A 43 -5.16 -3.09 12.63
CA HIS A 43 -6.01 -4.24 12.37
C HIS A 43 -5.13 -5.50 12.18
N PRO A 44 -5.43 -6.66 12.80
CA PRO A 44 -4.56 -7.84 12.74
C PRO A 44 -4.23 -8.28 11.30
N ARG A 45 -5.19 -8.13 10.39
CA ARG A 45 -5.00 -8.40 8.95
C ARG A 45 -4.13 -7.36 8.24
N ALA A 46 -4.05 -6.13 8.75
CA ALA A 46 -3.14 -5.10 8.25
C ALA A 46 -1.69 -5.40 8.67
N LEU A 47 -1.46 -5.80 9.93
CA LEU A 47 -0.16 -6.27 10.41
C LEU A 47 0.36 -7.46 9.59
N GLN A 48 -0.51 -8.43 9.30
CA GLN A 48 -0.14 -9.60 8.51
C GLN A 48 0.26 -9.20 7.08
N ARG A 49 -0.50 -8.30 6.42
CA ARG A 49 -0.18 -7.81 5.06
C ARG A 49 1.11 -6.99 5.02
N GLN A 50 1.36 -6.14 6.01
CA GLN A 50 2.60 -5.37 6.09
C GLN A 50 3.82 -6.29 6.29
N ALA A 51 3.69 -7.31 7.14
CA ALA A 51 4.73 -8.33 7.32
C ALA A 51 4.94 -9.21 6.08
N SER A 52 3.89 -9.49 5.30
CA SER A 52 4.00 -10.19 4.02
C SER A 52 4.71 -9.35 2.98
N TRP A 53 4.40 -8.05 2.90
CA TRP A 53 5.00 -7.13 1.93
C TRP A 53 6.47 -6.85 2.24
N ALA A 54 6.82 -6.67 3.51
CA ALA A 54 8.21 -6.57 3.95
C ALA A 54 9.01 -7.84 3.60
N ARG A 55 8.41 -9.03 3.75
CA ARG A 55 9.04 -10.30 3.34
C ARG A 55 9.19 -10.41 1.82
N PHE A 56 8.20 -9.98 1.05
CA PHE A 56 8.26 -9.98 -0.41
C PHE A 56 9.36 -9.06 -0.95
N ASN A 57 9.51 -7.88 -0.37
CA ASN A 57 10.56 -6.93 -0.77
C ASN A 57 11.96 -7.24 -0.21
N ALA A 58 12.04 -8.07 0.83
CA ALA A 58 13.32 -8.54 1.38
C ALA A 58 13.87 -9.78 0.65
N LEU A 59 13.09 -10.41 -0.24
CA LEU A 59 13.59 -11.49 -1.08
C LEU A 59 14.40 -10.89 -2.23
N PRO A 60 15.70 -11.24 -2.39
CA PRO A 60 16.42 -10.89 -3.60
C PRO A 60 15.72 -11.58 -4.77
N VAL A 61 15.11 -10.79 -5.65
CA VAL A 61 14.56 -11.31 -6.91
C VAL A 61 15.75 -11.71 -7.78
N VAL A 62 16.16 -12.97 -7.70
CA VAL A 62 17.03 -13.56 -8.72
C VAL A 62 16.13 -13.77 -9.94
N VAL A 63 16.04 -12.75 -10.78
CA VAL A 63 15.47 -12.91 -12.12
C VAL A 63 16.49 -13.72 -12.91
N ALA A 64 16.37 -15.05 -12.88
CA ALA A 64 16.93 -15.89 -13.93
C ALA A 64 16.09 -15.65 -15.19
N GLY A 65 16.29 -14.49 -15.81
CA GLY A 65 15.77 -14.22 -17.15
C GLY A 65 16.45 -15.18 -18.12
N PRO A 66 15.75 -15.64 -19.17
CA PRO A 66 16.43 -16.34 -20.25
C PRO A 66 17.55 -15.43 -20.79
N GLU A 67 18.72 -16.00 -21.08
CA GLU A 67 19.77 -15.32 -21.82
C GLU A 67 19.15 -14.67 -23.08
N PRO A 68 19.56 -13.47 -23.47
CA PRO A 68 18.90 -12.66 -24.51
C PRO A 68 18.65 -13.43 -25.83
N GLU A 69 19.56 -14.33 -26.18
CA GLU A 69 19.48 -15.21 -27.36
C GLU A 69 18.28 -16.18 -27.31
N ALA A 70 17.94 -16.69 -26.12
CA ALA A 70 16.78 -17.56 -25.92
C ALA A 70 15.46 -16.77 -25.92
N LEU A 71 15.50 -15.49 -25.54
CA LEU A 71 14.34 -14.61 -25.59
C LEU A 71 13.97 -14.24 -27.03
N GLU A 72 14.97 -13.99 -27.89
CA GLU A 72 14.75 -13.72 -29.32
C GLU A 72 14.09 -14.90 -30.03
N ALA A 73 14.57 -16.13 -29.80
CA ALA A 73 13.98 -17.35 -30.36
C ALA A 73 12.52 -17.58 -29.91
N LEU A 74 12.19 -17.23 -28.66
CA LEU A 74 10.83 -17.33 -28.10
C LEU A 74 9.87 -16.27 -28.67
N LEU A 75 10.39 -15.10 -29.03
CA LEU A 75 9.61 -14.04 -29.65
C LEU A 75 9.31 -14.37 -31.12
N ASP A 76 10.24 -15.00 -31.82
CA ASP A 76 10.09 -15.40 -33.23
C ASP A 76 8.99 -16.46 -33.42
N ASP A 77 8.94 -17.50 -32.57
CA ASP A 77 7.89 -18.55 -32.60
C ASP A 77 6.48 -18.00 -32.34
N ARG A 78 6.36 -16.85 -31.65
CA ARG A 78 5.06 -16.22 -31.38
C ARG A 78 4.58 -15.31 -32.50
N VAL A 79 5.48 -14.76 -33.32
CA VAL A 79 5.12 -13.93 -34.47
C VAL A 79 4.59 -14.80 -35.61
N ASP A 80 5.18 -15.99 -35.81
CA ASP A 80 4.81 -16.90 -36.91
C ASP A 80 3.40 -17.52 -36.74
N LYS A 81 2.90 -17.66 -35.51
CA LYS A 81 1.56 -18.23 -35.24
C LYS A 81 0.38 -17.27 -35.46
N ARG A 82 0.61 -16.02 -35.89
CA ARG A 82 -0.46 -15.00 -36.06
C ARG A 82 -0.79 -14.60 -37.50
N LEU A 83 -0.16 -15.18 -38.51
CA LEU A 83 -0.48 -14.90 -39.92
C LEU A 83 -0.96 -16.16 -40.64
N PRO A 84 -2.28 -16.34 -40.88
CA PRO A 84 -2.70 -17.24 -41.94
C PRO A 84 -2.23 -16.66 -43.28
N ARG A 85 -1.34 -17.38 -43.97
CA ARG A 85 -1.14 -17.18 -45.42
C ARG A 85 -2.27 -17.93 -46.12
N GLY A 86 -3.18 -17.19 -46.76
CA GLY A 86 -4.28 -17.72 -47.56
C GLY A 86 -5.48 -16.81 -47.53
#